data_AF-I0TDS8-F1
#
_entry.id   AF-I0TDS8-F1
#
_cell.length_a   1.000
_cell.length_b   1.000
_cell.length_c   1.000
_cell.angle_alpha   90.00
_cell.angle_beta   90.00
_cell.angle_gamma   90.00
#
_symmetry.space_group_name_H-M   'P 1'
#
loop_
_entity.id
_entity.type
_entity.pdbx_description
1 polymer ?
#
loop_
_entity_poly.entity_id
_entity_poly.type
_entity_poly.pdbx_seq_one_letter_code
_entity_poly.pdbx_strand_id
1 'polypeptide(L)'
;MEDEKRFKELKSKFFGICFTDGTIQVHVLESVQEHLEEGVSMHHCVFSNAYYLKEGSLILSATIEDKRIETIEVSLQTLEVVQSRGVCNKNTEYHEQIVNLVNANRGLISRRMKATA
;
A
#
# COMPACT_ATOMS: atom_id res chain seq x y z
N MET A 1 -9.54 0.05 -19.47
CA MET A 1 -10.47 -0.36 -18.40
C MET A 1 -10.87 0.89 -17.63
N GLU A 2 -12.17 1.06 -17.35
CA GLU A 2 -12.72 2.23 -16.66
C GLU A 2 -12.14 2.39 -15.24
N ASP A 3 -11.99 1.26 -14.53
CA ASP A 3 -11.38 1.19 -13.20
C ASP A 3 -9.93 1.69 -13.15
N GLU A 4 -9.10 1.30 -14.13
CA GLU A 4 -7.69 1.73 -14.20
C GLU A 4 -7.58 3.25 -14.40
N LYS A 5 -8.49 3.84 -15.20
CA LYS A 5 -8.54 5.28 -15.41
C LYS A 5 -8.90 5.99 -14.10
N ARG A 6 -9.98 5.55 -13.43
CA ARG A 6 -10.42 6.12 -12.15
C ARG A 6 -9.37 5.94 -11.05
N PHE A 7 -8.73 4.79 -11.01
CA PHE A 7 -7.62 4.51 -10.09
C PHE A 7 -6.49 5.52 -10.27
N LYS A 8 -6.05 5.76 -11.51
CA LYS A 8 -5.01 6.75 -11.81
C LYS A 8 -5.42 8.16 -11.41
N GLU A 9 -6.66 8.56 -11.67
CA GLU A 9 -7.18 9.87 -11.24
C GLU A 9 -7.08 10.05 -9.72
N LEU A 10 -7.40 9.00 -8.95
CA LEU A 10 -7.35 9.03 -7.48
C LEU A 10 -5.93 8.93 -6.91
N LYS A 11 -5.10 8.04 -7.47
CA LYS A 11 -3.89 7.53 -6.79
C LYS A 11 -2.56 7.92 -7.46
N SER A 12 -2.56 8.38 -8.72
CA SER A 12 -1.31 8.65 -9.46
C SER A 12 -0.36 9.62 -8.78
N LYS A 13 -0.87 10.56 -7.98
CA LYS A 13 -0.05 11.48 -7.19
C LYS A 13 0.88 10.77 -6.19
N PHE A 14 0.56 9.54 -5.80
CA PHE A 14 1.34 8.73 -4.86
C PHE A 14 2.31 7.77 -5.57
N PHE A 15 2.26 7.63 -6.89
CA PHE A 15 3.14 6.73 -7.62
C PHE A 15 4.60 7.17 -7.50
N GLY A 16 5.50 6.20 -7.47
CA GLY A 16 6.92 6.32 -7.17
C GLY A 16 7.23 6.50 -5.68
N ILE A 17 6.25 6.41 -4.77
CA ILE A 17 6.56 6.29 -3.34
C ILE A 17 7.07 4.88 -3.08
N CYS A 18 8.35 4.81 -2.74
CA CYS A 18 9.05 3.61 -2.29
C CYS A 18 10.04 4.02 -1.20
N PHE A 19 10.21 3.19 -0.17
CA PHE A 19 11.17 3.39 0.91
C PHE A 19 11.60 2.04 1.49
N THR A 20 12.74 2.03 2.18
CA THR A 20 13.33 0.82 2.77
C THR A 20 14.11 1.16 4.03
N ASP A 21 14.25 0.17 4.93
CA ASP A 21 15.18 0.19 6.07
C ASP A 21 16.47 -0.60 5.81
N GLY A 22 16.68 -1.07 4.57
CA GLY A 22 17.81 -1.92 4.16
C GLY A 22 17.47 -3.40 4.06
N THR A 23 16.38 -3.85 4.71
CA THR A 23 15.91 -5.23 4.63
C THR A 23 14.52 -5.30 3.98
N ILE A 24 13.59 -4.48 4.47
CA ILE A 24 12.22 -4.44 3.98
C ILE A 24 12.10 -3.29 2.99
N GLN A 25 11.56 -3.58 1.81
CA GLN A 25 11.15 -2.56 0.85
C GLN A 25 9.64 -2.40 0.91
N VAL A 26 9.16 -1.16 0.97
CA VAL A 26 7.74 -0.83 0.93
C VAL A 26 7.49 0.10 -0.25
N HIS A 27 6.49 -0.22 -1.07
CA HIS A 27 6.09 0.59 -2.22
C HIS A 27 4.57 0.66 -2.36
N VAL A 28 4.07 1.73 -2.98
CA VAL A 28 2.66 1.87 -3.33
C VAL A 28 2.32 0.90 -4.48
N LEU A 29 1.13 0.29 -4.44
CA LEU A 29 0.61 -0.43 -5.61
C LEU A 29 0.12 0.57 -6.65
N GLU A 30 0.63 0.49 -7.88
CA GLU A 30 0.51 1.52 -8.92
C GLU A 30 -0.42 1.16 -10.08
N SER A 31 -1.10 0.02 -9.99
CA SER A 31 -2.10 -0.41 -10.97
C SER A 31 -3.20 -1.27 -10.35
N VAL A 32 -4.35 -1.37 -11.03
CA VAL A 32 -5.43 -2.31 -10.64
C VAL A 32 -4.95 -3.75 -10.78
N GLN A 33 -4.07 -4.02 -11.75
CA GLN A 33 -3.43 -5.32 -11.95
C GLN A 33 -2.55 -5.71 -10.75
N GLU A 34 -1.75 -4.79 -10.20
CA GLU A 34 -0.95 -5.07 -9.00
C GLU A 34 -1.84 -5.40 -7.79
N HIS A 35 -2.99 -4.74 -7.64
CA HIS A 35 -3.94 -5.09 -6.57
C HIS A 35 -4.48 -6.51 -6.72
N LEU A 36 -4.72 -6.96 -7.96
CA LEU A 36 -5.12 -8.33 -8.26
C LEU A 36 -4.01 -9.32 -7.86
N GLU A 37 -2.77 -9.06 -8.29
CA GLU A 37 -1.61 -9.91 -7.99
C GLU A 37 -1.32 -9.97 -6.50
N GLU A 38 -1.45 -8.85 -5.79
CA GLU A 38 -1.34 -8.77 -4.33
C GLU A 38 -2.41 -9.62 -3.67
N GLY A 39 -3.67 -9.46 -4.07
CA GLY A 39 -4.80 -10.21 -3.53
C GLY A 39 -4.66 -11.71 -3.72
N VAL A 40 -4.19 -12.15 -4.90
CA VAL A 40 -3.93 -13.56 -5.21
C VAL A 40 -2.76 -14.10 -4.38
N SER A 41 -1.64 -13.40 -4.36
CA SER A 41 -0.43 -13.87 -3.66
C SER A 41 -0.65 -13.95 -2.15
N MET A 42 -1.32 -12.96 -1.59
CA MET A 42 -1.52 -12.83 -0.15
C MET A 42 -2.80 -13.52 0.35
N HIS A 43 -3.64 -14.02 -0.57
CA HIS A 43 -4.99 -14.54 -0.28
C HIS A 43 -5.83 -13.50 0.48
N HIS A 44 -5.76 -12.25 0.01
CA HIS A 44 -6.44 -11.11 0.62
C HIS A 44 -7.55 -10.57 -0.28
N CYS A 45 -8.52 -9.91 0.34
CA CYS A 45 -9.66 -9.32 -0.37
C CYS A 45 -9.38 -7.92 -0.94
N VAL A 46 -8.10 -7.49 -1.06
CA VAL A 46 -7.76 -6.13 -1.49
C VAL A 46 -8.25 -5.82 -2.91
N PHE A 47 -8.21 -6.80 -3.80
CA PHE A 47 -8.80 -6.69 -5.14
C PHE A 47 -10.31 -6.87 -5.12
N SER A 48 -10.80 -7.97 -4.54
CA SER A 48 -12.22 -8.36 -4.56
C SER A 48 -13.15 -7.32 -3.94
N ASN A 49 -12.64 -6.51 -2.99
CA ASN A 49 -13.38 -5.43 -2.35
C ASN A 49 -13.03 -4.03 -2.93
N ALA A 50 -12.40 -3.98 -4.10
CA ALA A 50 -12.06 -2.77 -4.84
C ALA A 50 -11.32 -1.70 -4.02
N TYR A 51 -10.32 -2.09 -3.22
CA TYR A 51 -9.54 -1.14 -2.40
C TYR A 51 -8.82 -0.10 -3.26
N TYR A 52 -8.50 -0.44 -4.52
CA TYR A 52 -7.94 0.50 -5.49
C TYR A 52 -8.86 1.72 -5.73
N LEU A 53 -10.20 1.58 -5.64
CA LEU A 53 -11.13 2.70 -5.79
C LEU A 53 -11.49 3.41 -4.48
N LYS A 54 -11.01 2.95 -3.31
CA LYS A 54 -11.31 3.59 -2.03
C LYS A 54 -10.54 4.91 -1.92
N GLU A 55 -11.24 6.03 -2.01
CA GLU A 55 -10.61 7.37 -2.05
C GLU A 55 -9.77 7.67 -0.81
N GLY A 56 -10.23 7.25 0.37
CA GLY A 56 -9.56 7.48 1.66
C GLY A 56 -8.45 6.49 2.03
N SER A 57 -8.15 5.50 1.18
CA SER A 57 -7.15 4.46 1.48
C SER A 57 -6.01 4.47 0.47
N LEU A 58 -4.81 4.11 0.90
CA LEU A 58 -3.67 3.86 0.03
C LEU A 58 -3.10 2.47 0.36
N ILE A 59 -2.89 1.65 -0.67
CA ILE A 59 -2.38 0.29 -0.51
C ILE A 59 -0.90 0.26 -0.85
N LEU A 60 -0.12 -0.33 0.05
CA LEU A 60 1.31 -0.56 -0.10
C LEU A 60 1.60 -2.06 0.03
N SER A 61 2.67 -2.51 -0.61
CA SER A 61 3.21 -3.85 -0.45
C SER A 61 4.59 -3.78 0.21
N ALA A 62 4.79 -4.56 1.26
CA ALA A 62 6.09 -4.80 1.88
C ALA A 62 6.70 -6.08 1.30
N THR A 63 7.96 -6.01 0.90
CA THR A 63 8.72 -7.11 0.32
C THR A 63 10.09 -7.27 0.97
N ILE A 64 10.61 -8.50 0.99
CA ILE A 64 12.01 -8.83 1.27
C ILE A 64 12.49 -9.68 0.10
N GLU A 65 13.59 -9.30 -0.56
CA GLU A 65 14.10 -10.01 -1.75
C GLU A 65 13.01 -10.27 -2.80
N ASP A 66 12.21 -9.24 -3.11
CA ASP A 66 11.06 -9.27 -4.02
C ASP A 66 9.90 -10.21 -3.62
N LYS A 67 9.99 -10.87 -2.46
CA LYS A 67 8.90 -11.68 -1.90
C LYS A 67 8.01 -10.81 -1.03
N ARG A 68 6.72 -10.78 -1.36
CA ARG A 68 5.68 -10.11 -0.57
C ARG A 68 5.58 -10.73 0.82
N ILE A 69 5.62 -9.89 1.85
CA ILE A 69 5.51 -10.30 3.25
C ILE A 69 4.24 -9.78 3.90
N GLU A 70 3.87 -8.51 3.69
CA GLU A 70 2.61 -7.94 4.16
C GLU A 70 2.03 -6.92 3.16
N THR A 71 0.70 -6.87 3.11
CA THR A 71 -0.08 -5.83 2.44
C THR A 71 -0.53 -4.82 3.49
N ILE A 72 -0.33 -3.54 3.20
CA ILE A 72 -0.59 -2.43 4.13
C ILE A 72 -1.67 -1.51 3.56
N GLU A 73 -2.67 -1.21 4.37
CA GLU A 73 -3.62 -0.12 4.13
C GLU A 73 -3.25 1.08 5.01
N VAL A 74 -3.03 2.22 4.37
CA VAL A 74 -2.85 3.52 5.04
C VAL A 74 -4.09 4.38 4.83
N SER A 75 -4.59 4.99 5.88
CA SER A 75 -5.63 6.01 5.80
C SER A 75 -5.04 7.31 5.26
N LEU A 76 -5.57 7.83 4.15
CA LEU A 76 -5.17 9.14 3.61
C LEU A 76 -5.71 10.31 4.43
N GLN A 77 -6.65 10.07 5.36
CA GLN A 77 -7.15 11.10 6.27
C GLN A 77 -6.21 11.30 7.46
N THR A 78 -5.77 10.20 8.09
CA THR A 78 -4.92 10.25 9.29
C THR A 78 -3.44 10.07 8.99
N LEU A 79 -3.10 9.53 7.81
CA LEU A 79 -1.75 9.13 7.41
C LEU A 79 -1.14 8.05 8.30
N GLU A 80 -1.99 7.19 8.87
CA GLU A 80 -1.63 6.09 9.75
C GLU A 80 -2.00 4.76 9.12
N VAL A 81 -1.28 3.71 9.52
CA VAL A 81 -1.58 2.33 9.12
C VAL A 81 -2.90 1.89 9.76
N VAL A 82 -3.88 1.56 8.92
CA VAL A 82 -5.18 0.99 9.32
C VAL A 82 -5.04 -0.51 9.51
N GLN A 83 -4.32 -1.15 8.58
CA GLN A 83 -4.12 -2.59 8.57
C GLN A 83 -2.77 -2.91 7.93
N SER A 84 -2.09 -3.91 8.48
CA SER A 84 -0.92 -4.55 7.87
C SER A 84 -1.03 -6.03 8.12
N ARG A 85 -1.07 -6.87 7.07
CA ARG A 85 -1.22 -8.33 7.22
C ARG A 85 -0.38 -9.08 6.20
N GLY A 86 0.17 -10.21 6.60
CA GLY A 86 0.73 -11.22 5.73
C GLY A 86 -0.30 -12.22 5.23
N VAL A 87 0.16 -13.29 4.58
CA VAL A 87 -0.68 -14.31 3.94
C VAL A 87 -1.79 -14.82 4.87
N CYS A 88 -3.02 -14.93 4.35
CA CYS A 88 -4.20 -15.36 5.10
C CYS A 88 -4.51 -14.48 6.33
N ASN A 89 -4.29 -13.17 6.23
CA ASN A 89 -4.59 -12.16 7.26
C ASN A 89 -3.86 -12.36 8.60
N LYS A 90 -2.68 -12.97 8.59
CA LYS A 90 -1.86 -13.16 9.80
C LYS A 90 -0.81 -12.07 9.92
N ASN A 91 -0.40 -11.74 11.14
CA ASN A 91 0.79 -10.91 11.32
C ASN A 91 2.04 -11.75 11.01
N THR A 92 3.03 -11.13 10.40
CA THR A 92 4.37 -11.70 10.23
C THR A 92 5.26 -11.31 11.41
N GLU A 93 6.44 -11.94 11.52
CA GLU A 93 7.48 -11.52 12.46
C GLU A 93 7.96 -10.07 12.21
N TYR A 94 7.74 -9.54 11.01
CA TYR A 94 8.12 -8.19 10.59
C TYR A 94 7.01 -7.16 10.82
N HIS A 95 5.84 -7.56 11.33
CA HIS A 95 4.65 -6.71 11.40
C HIS A 95 4.92 -5.35 12.08
N GLU A 96 5.53 -5.36 13.27
CA GLU A 96 5.84 -4.13 14.00
C GLU A 96 6.87 -3.28 13.26
N GLN A 97 7.87 -3.91 12.64
CA GLN A 97 8.89 -3.23 11.85
C GLN A 97 8.26 -2.53 10.64
N ILE A 98 7.35 -3.19 9.92
CA ILE A 98 6.63 -2.64 8.77
C ILE A 98 5.76 -1.45 9.19
N VAL A 99 4.96 -1.60 10.25
CA VAL A 99 4.09 -0.52 10.74
C VAL A 99 4.92 0.70 11.14
N ASN A 100 6.03 0.50 11.85
CA ASN A 100 6.94 1.57 12.23
C ASN A 100 7.60 2.23 11.02
N LEU A 101 8.05 1.44 10.04
CA LEU A 101 8.67 1.92 8.81
C LEU A 101 7.71 2.80 8.00
N VAL A 102 6.44 2.38 7.85
CA VAL A 102 5.42 3.16 7.15
C VAL A 102 5.10 4.45 7.90
N ASN A 103 4.90 4.38 9.21
CA ASN A 103 4.59 5.55 10.03
C ASN A 103 5.73 6.57 10.05
N ALA A 104 6.99 6.12 10.07
CA ALA A 104 8.17 6.99 9.95
C ALA A 104 8.22 7.72 8.60
N ASN A 105 7.69 7.09 7.54
CA ASN A 105 7.71 7.61 6.17
C ASN A 105 6.42 8.31 5.73
N ARG A 106 5.41 8.45 6.60
CA ARG A 106 4.11 9.09 6.29
C ARG A 106 4.21 10.51 5.73
N GLY A 107 5.31 11.20 6.02
CA GLY A 107 5.62 12.52 5.46
C GLY A 107 5.79 12.52 3.92
N LEU A 108 6.15 11.39 3.30
CA LEU A 108 6.17 11.25 1.83
C LEU A 108 4.76 11.37 1.25
N ILE A 109 3.79 10.67 1.85
CA ILE A 109 2.39 10.68 1.45
C ILE A 109 1.81 12.09 1.65
N SER A 110 2.03 12.70 2.81
CA SER A 110 1.58 14.07 3.11
C SER A 110 2.08 15.09 2.09
N ARG A 111 3.35 14.99 1.68
CA ARG A 111 3.94 15.88 0.66
C ARG A 111 3.24 15.75 -0.69
N ARG A 112 2.95 14.52 -1.13
CA ARG A 112 2.21 14.29 -2.40
C ARG A 112 0.78 14.84 -2.34
N MET A 113 0.11 14.75 -1.20
CA MET A 113 -1.22 15.35 -1.03
C MET A 113 -1.21 16.87 -1.18
N LYS A 114 -0.21 17.53 -0.59
CA LYS A 114 -0.08 19.01 -0.64
C LYS A 114 0.38 19.52 -2.00
N ALA A 115 1.18 18.75 -2.74
CA ALA A 115 1.66 19.15 -4.07
C ALA A 115 0.56 19.17 -5.15
N THR A 116 -0.62 18.63 -4.86
CA THR A 116 -1.78 18.59 -5.76
C THR A 116 -2.96 19.41 -5.23
N ALA A 117 -2.77 20.16 -4.14
CA ALA A 117 -3.75 21.11 -3.59
C ALA A 117 -3.44 22.53 -4.08
#